data_AF-A0A962CDQ8-F1
#
_entry.id   AF-A0A962CDQ8-F1
#
_cell.length_a   1.000
_cell.length_b   1.000
_cell.length_c   1.000
_cell.angle_alpha   90.00
_cell.angle_beta   90.00
_cell.angle_gamma   90.00
#
_symmetry.space_group_name_H-M   'P 1'
#
loop_
_entity.id
_entity.type
_entity.pdbx_description
1 polymer ?
#
loop_
_entity_poly.entity_id
_entity_poly.type
_entity_poly.pdbx_seq_one_letter_code
_entity_poly.pdbx_strand_id
1 'polypeptide(L)' 'NRLARYRLDSSALDQAIECARRSNSLAGGDDALVRSNWELLATAYERRGDVAAARDARIEAERFRG' A
#
# COMPACT_ATOMS: atom_id res chain seq x y z
N ASN A 1 12.49 15.38 19.08
CA ASN A 1 11.04 15.23 19.33
C ASN A 1 10.53 13.93 18.67
N ARG A 2 10.51 12.81 19.40
CA ARG A 2 10.26 11.44 18.85
C ARG A 2 8.82 11.21 18.40
N LEU A 3 7.86 11.80 19.12
CA LEU A 3 6.44 11.68 18.84
C LEU A 3 6.03 12.37 17.53
N ALA A 4 6.59 13.56 17.25
CA ALA A 4 6.33 14.28 16.00
C ALA A 4 6.78 13.48 14.77
N ARG A 5 7.96 12.84 14.85
CA ARG A 5 8.48 11.98 13.78
C ARG A 5 7.61 10.74 13.55
N TYR A 6 7.21 10.07 14.63
CA TYR A 6 6.30 8.91 14.54
C TYR A 6 4.94 9.28 13.93
N ARG A 7 4.36 10.42 14.32
CA ARG A 7 3.10 10.92 13.75
C ARG A 7 3.22 11.28 12.27
N LEU A 8 4.34 11.90 11.86
CA LEU A 8 4.62 12.21 10.46
C LEU A 8 4.76 10.93 9.63
N ASP A 9 5.52 9.94 10.12
CA ASP A 9 5.67 8.65 9.45
C ASP A 9 4.31 7.96 9.30
N SER A 10 3.50 7.91 10.36
CA SER A 10 2.15 7.35 10.31
C SER A 10 1.25 8.07 9.30
N SER A 11 1.29 9.41 9.29
CA SER A 11 0.49 10.20 8.34
C SER A 11 0.92 9.99 6.88
N ALA A 12 2.23 9.84 6.65
CA ALA A 12 2.75 9.58 5.31
C ALA A 12 2.35 8.19 4.80
N LEU A 13 2.29 7.19 5.70
CA LEU A 13 1.81 5.85 5.38
C LEU A 13 0.33 5.85 5.00
N ASP A 14 -0.51 6.56 5.74
CA ASP A 14 -1.95 6.65 5.43
C ASP A 14 -2.20 7.34 4.09
N GLN A 15 -1.44 8.39 3.77
CA GLN A 15 -1.49 9.05 2.46
C GLN A 15 -1.03 8.12 1.32
N ALA A 16 0.03 7.34 1.53
CA ALA A 16 0.50 6.37 0.55
C ALA A 16 -0.55 5.29 0.28
N ILE A 17 -1.24 4.81 1.33
CA ILE A 17 -2.33 3.84 1.22
C ILE A 17 -3.50 4.42 0.39
N GLU A 18 -3.92 5.63 0.69
CA GLU A 18 -5.02 6.29 -0.04
C GLU A 18 -4.65 6.53 -1.52
N CYS A 19 -3.42 6.98 -1.77
CA CYS A 19 -2.91 7.20 -3.12
C CYS A 19 -2.87 5.90 -3.93
N ALA A 20 -2.32 4.82 -3.37
CA ALA A 20 -2.25 3.52 -4.05
C ALA A 20 -3.64 2.93 -4.34
N ARG A 21 -4.61 3.08 -3.41
CA ARG A 21 -6.00 2.67 -3.64
C ARG A 21 -6.65 3.44 -4.78
N ARG A 22 -6.45 4.77 -4.84
CA ARG A 22 -6.95 5.58 -5.96
C ARG A 22 -6.26 5.22 -7.26
N SER A 23 -4.95 5.00 -7.23
CA SER A 23 -4.19 4.57 -8.41
C SER A 23 -4.71 3.22 -8.94
N ASN A 24 -5.05 2.27 -8.05
CA ASN A 24 -5.71 1.02 -8.46
C ASN A 24 -7.05 1.25 -9.17
N SER A 25 -7.87 2.20 -8.70
CA SER A 25 -9.12 2.54 -9.40
C SER A 25 -8.90 3.22 -10.77
N LEU A 26 -7.74 3.85 -10.96
CA LEU A 26 -7.37 4.58 -12.18
C LEU A 26 -6.53 3.75 -13.15
N ALA A 27 -5.97 2.62 -12.72
CA ALA A 27 -5.05 1.80 -13.50
C ALA A 27 -5.71 1.18 -14.74
N GLY A 28 -7.04 1.24 -14.87
CA GLY A 28 -7.73 0.99 -16.15
C GLY A 28 -7.49 -0.41 -16.76
N GLY A 29 -7.12 -1.40 -15.94
CA GLY A 29 -6.79 -2.76 -16.39
C GLY A 29 -5.31 -2.99 -16.71
N ASP A 30 -4.41 -2.06 -16.41
CA ASP A 30 -2.97 -2.34 -16.41
C ASP A 30 -2.60 -3.19 -15.20
N ASP A 31 -2.56 -4.50 -15.41
CA ASP A 31 -2.26 -5.50 -14.36
C ASP A 31 -0.87 -5.28 -13.73
N ALA A 32 0.12 -4.79 -14.51
CA ALA A 32 1.44 -4.51 -13.98
C ALA A 32 1.44 -3.31 -13.02
N LEU A 33 0.66 -2.27 -13.35
CA LEU A 33 0.45 -1.11 -12.49
C LEU A 33 -0.36 -1.46 -11.24
N VAL A 34 -1.45 -2.23 -11.40
CA VAL A 34 -2.27 -2.71 -10.29
C VAL A 34 -1.43 -3.55 -9.31
N ARG A 35 -0.60 -4.46 -9.83
CA ARG A 35 0.35 -5.22 -9.00
C ARG A 35 1.28 -4.31 -8.20
N SER A 36 1.93 -3.35 -8.86
CA SER A 36 2.89 -2.45 -8.21
C SER A 36 2.23 -1.64 -7.09
N ASN A 37 1.00 -1.18 -7.30
CA ASN A 37 0.21 -0.48 -6.29
C ASN A 37 -0.14 -1.39 -5.09
N TRP A 38 -0.46 -2.66 -5.33
CA TRP A 38 -0.68 -3.63 -4.25
C TRP A 38 0.58 -3.95 -3.45
N GLU A 39 1.75 -4.05 -4.10
CA GLU A 39 3.04 -4.19 -3.41
C GLU A 39 3.37 -2.96 -2.53
N LEU A 40 3.02 -1.77 -3.02
CA LEU A 40 3.19 -0.51 -2.29
C LEU A 40 2.26 -0.45 -1.06
N LEU A 41 1.01 -0.89 -1.20
CA LEU A 41 0.07 -1.06 -0.09
C LEU A 41 0.61 -2.02 0.96
N ALA A 42 1.10 -3.19 0.55
CA ALA A 42 1.66 -4.19 1.45
C ALA A 42 2.81 -3.59 2.29
N THR A 43 3.74 -2.90 1.62
CA THR A 43 4.87 -2.23 2.27
C THR A 43 4.41 -1.15 3.25
N ALA A 44 3.40 -0.35 2.88
CA ALA A 44 2.87 0.69 3.75
C ALA A 44 2.20 0.10 5.01
N TYR A 45 1.43 -0.98 4.85
CA TYR A 45 0.80 -1.68 5.97
C TYR A 45 1.82 -2.34 6.91
N GLU A 46 2.89 -2.96 6.39
CA GLU A 46 3.96 -3.50 7.24
C GLU A 46 4.63 -2.42 8.07
N ARG A 47 4.95 -1.27 7.45
CA ARG A 47 5.56 -0.14 8.16
C ARG A 47 4.63 0.48 9.20
N ARG A 48 3.31 0.36 9.01
CA ARG A 48 2.29 0.79 9.99
C ARG A 48 2.09 -0.24 11.12
N GLY A 49 2.63 -1.45 10.97
CA GLY A 49 2.43 -2.58 11.89
C GLY A 49 1.15 -3.38 11.63
N ASP A 50 0.46 -3.13 10.51
CA ASP A 50 -0.78 -3.80 10.12
C ASP A 50 -0.48 -5.05 9.28
N VAL A 51 0.03 -6.09 9.93
CA VAL A 51 0.53 -7.31 9.27
C VAL A 51 -0.58 -8.05 8.51
N ALA A 52 -1.81 -8.01 9.01
CA ALA A 52 -2.96 -8.63 8.33
C ALA A 52 -3.23 -7.94 7.00
N ALA A 53 -3.37 -6.60 6.99
CA ALA A 53 -3.59 -5.84 5.77
C ALA A 53 -2.41 -5.96 4.79
N ALA A 54 -1.18 -6.04 5.30
CA ALA A 54 0.00 -6.25 4.48
C ALA A 54 -0.04 -7.60 3.74
N ARG A 55 -0.41 -8.68 4.44
CA ARG A 55 -0.55 -10.01 3.84
C ARG A 55 -1.65 -10.01 2.78
N ASP A 56 -2.79 -9.43 3.08
CA ASP A 56 -3.92 -9.42 2.15
C ASP A 56 -3.56 -8.63 0.87
N ALA A 57 -2.86 -7.50 1.00
CA ALA A 57 -2.34 -6.74 -0.14
C ALA A 57 -1.32 -7.53 -0.98
N ARG A 58 -0.46 -8.36 -0.36
CA ARG A 58 0.45 -9.26 -1.11
C ARG A 58 -0.31 -10.32 -1.90
N ILE A 59 -1.34 -10.91 -1.30
CA ILE A 59 -2.19 -11.90 -2.00
C ILE A 59 -2.86 -11.26 -3.22
N GLU A 60 -3.36 -10.03 -3.09
CA GLU A 60 -3.90 -9.31 -4.24
C GLU A 60 -2.82 -9.03 -5.30
N ALA A 61 -1.62 -8.58 -4.92
CA ALA A 61 -0.52 -8.37 -5.87
C ALA A 61 -0.17 -9.65 -6.66
N GLU A 62 -0.18 -10.81 -5.99
CA GLU A 62 0.10 -12.11 -6.61
C GLU A 62 -0.94 -12.50 -7.68
N ARG A 63 -2.18 -12.02 -7.58
CA ARG A 63 -3.22 -12.27 -8.60
C ARG A 63 -2.91 -11.60 -9.94
N PHE A 64 -2.15 -10.50 -9.92
CA PHE A 64 -1.77 -9.72 -11.11
C PHE A 64 -0.34 -10.05 -11.58
N ARG A 65 0.19 -11.22 -11.20
CA ARG A 65 1.52 -11.70 -11.62
C ARG A 65 1.53 -12.32 -13.03
N GLY A 66 0.37 -12.40 -13.68
CA GLY A 66 0.12 -12.99 -15.00
C GLY A 66 0.61 -12.11 -16.15
#